data_AF-A0A6M3KM50-F1
#
_entry.id   AF-A0A6M3KM50-F1
#
_cell.length_a   1.000
_cell.length_b   1.000
_cell.length_c   1.000
_cell.angle_alpha   90.00
_cell.angle_beta   90.00
_cell.angle_gamma   90.00
#
_symmetry.space_group_name_H-M   'P 1'
#
loop_
_entity.id
_entity.type
_entity.pdbx_description
1 polymer ?
#
loop_
_entity_poly.entity_id
_entity_poly.type
_entity_poly.pdbx_seq_one_letter_code
_entity_poly.pdbx_strand_id
1 'polypeptide(L)' 'MKKYCVHPGHVISKKDGDRHYITFLRLCQLYNVDPEECVNANSLSSRLGYNTDEMVHLKVRHNGHYSLPKEK' A
#
# COMPACT_ATOMS: atom_id res chain seq x y z
N MET A 1 -4.40 5.89 -15.18
CA MET A 1 -3.14 6.54 -14.75
C MET A 1 -2.79 6.00 -13.37
N LYS A 2 -1.51 5.84 -13.04
CA LYS A 2 -1.10 5.42 -11.70
C LYS A 2 -1.28 6.60 -10.72
N LYS A 3 -1.95 6.36 -9.61
CA LYS A 3 -2.29 7.36 -8.57
C LYS A 3 -1.68 7.02 -7.21
N TYR A 4 -1.55 5.73 -6.91
CA TYR A 4 -1.17 5.26 -5.58
C TYR A 4 0.19 4.57 -5.58
N CYS A 5 1.03 4.90 -4.61
CA CYS A 5 2.30 4.23 -4.34
C CYS A 5 2.10 3.31 -3.12
N VAL A 6 2.08 2.00 -3.34
CA VAL A 6 1.73 0.99 -2.33
C VAL A 6 3.00 0.39 -1.74
N HIS A 7 3.07 0.31 -0.41
CA HIS A 7 4.21 -0.17 0.37
C HIS A 7 3.83 -1.47 1.10
N PRO A 8 3.99 -2.64 0.45
CA PRO A 8 3.81 -3.94 1.10
C PRO A 8 4.80 -4.11 2.25
N GLY A 9 4.40 -4.81 3.30
CA GLY A 9 5.22 -4.96 4.49
C GLY A 9 4.60 -5.83 5.56
N HIS A 10 5.32 -5.99 6.67
CA HIS A 10 4.88 -6.78 7.80
C HIS A 10 4.00 -5.96 8.77
N VAL A 11 2.96 -6.60 9.29
CA VAL A 11 2.15 -6.10 10.41
C VAL A 11 2.14 -7.15 11.52
N ILE A 12 2.14 -6.69 12.77
CA ILE A 12 1.99 -7.56 13.94
C ILE A 12 0.50 -7.61 14.27
N SER A 13 -0.07 -8.81 14.28
CA SER A 13 -1.44 -9.02 14.70
C SER A 13 -1.55 -8.82 16.21
N LYS A 14 -2.53 -8.02 16.64
CA LYS A 14 -2.80 -7.79 18.06
C LYS A 14 -3.42 -9.01 18.76
N LYS A 15 -3.90 -10.00 18.00
CA LYS A 15 -4.69 -11.12 18.53
C LYS A 15 -3.81 -12.29 18.99
N ASP A 16 -2.77 -12.58 18.23
CA ASP A 16 -1.86 -13.73 18.40
C ASP A 16 -0.39 -13.28 18.58
N GLY A 17 -0.08 -12.00 18.32
CA GLY A 17 1.30 -11.51 18.34
C GLY A 17 2.10 -11.90 17.10
N ASP A 18 1.46 -12.54 16.12
CA ASP A 18 2.12 -13.07 14.93
C ASP A 18 2.39 -11.99 13.89
N ARG A 19 3.49 -12.16 13.17
CA ARG A 19 3.88 -11.28 12.08
C ARG A 19 3.25 -11.75 10.78
N HIS A 20 2.31 -10.98 10.24
CA HIS A 20 1.72 -11.22 8.93
C HIS A 20 2.36 -10.30 7.88
N TYR A 21 2.78 -10.85 6.75
CA TYR A 21 3.19 -10.05 5.60
C TYR A 21 1.98 -9.69 4.75
N ILE A 22 1.73 -8.39 4.60
CA ILE A 22 0.67 -7.86 3.73
C ILE A 22 1.28 -7.61 2.35
N THR A 23 0.83 -8.40 1.38
CA THR A 23 1.24 -8.28 -0.01
C THR A 23 0.66 -7.02 -0.67
N PHE A 24 1.22 -6.63 -1.82
CA PHE A 24 0.73 -5.52 -2.64
C PHE A 24 -0.77 -5.63 -2.93
N LEU A 25 -1.21 -6.76 -3.48
CA LEU A 25 -2.62 -6.98 -3.82
C LEU A 25 -3.51 -6.92 -2.58
N ARG A 26 -3.04 -7.47 -1.46
CA ARG A 26 -3.80 -7.42 -0.20
C ARG A 26 -3.94 -5.99 0.31
N LEU A 27 -2.90 -5.17 0.19
CA LEU A 27 -2.94 -3.78 0.59
C LEU A 27 -3.89 -2.96 -0.29
N CYS A 28 -3.90 -3.21 -1.61
CA CYS A 28 -4.88 -2.60 -2.51
C CYS A 28 -6.33 -2.92 -2.11
N GLN A 29 -6.61 -4.19 -1.79
CA GLN A 29 -7.94 -4.61 -1.29
C GLN A 29 -8.32 -3.91 0.01
N LEU A 30 -7.38 -3.78 0.96
CA LEU A 30 -7.62 -3.13 2.25
C LEU A 30 -7.94 -1.64 2.10
N TYR A 31 -7.28 -0.95 1.17
CA TYR A 31 -7.57 0.45 0.84
C TYR A 31 -8.72 0.62 -0.17
N ASN A 32 -9.30 -0.47 -0.67
CA ASN A 32 -10.32 -0.50 -1.71
C ASN A 32 -9.93 0.31 -2.96
N VAL A 33 -8.69 0.09 -3.44
CA VAL A 33 -8.15 0.72 -4.65
C VAL A 33 -7.87 -0.31 -5.73
N ASP A 34 -7.95 0.13 -6.98
CA ASP A 34 -7.61 -0.69 -8.13
C ASP A 34 -6.09 -0.93 -8.22
N PRO A 35 -5.60 -2.17 -8.25
CA PRO A 35 -4.18 -2.49 -8.47
C PRO A 35 -3.60 -1.88 -9.77
N GLU A 36 -4.43 -1.68 -10.79
CA GLU A 36 -4.03 -1.03 -12.05
C GLU A 36 -3.76 0.46 -11.87
N GLU A 37 -4.31 1.11 -10.85
CA GLU A 37 -3.97 2.48 -10.47
C GLU A 37 -2.80 2.56 -9.48
N CYS A 38 -2.24 1.42 -9.08
CA CYS A 38 -1.21 1.33 -8.05
C CYS A 38 0.18 0.99 -8.62
N VAL A 39 1.24 1.53 -8.01
CA VAL A 39 2.63 1.10 -8.20
C VAL A 39 3.14 0.42 -6.93
N ASN A 40 3.87 -0.67 -7.10
CA ASN A 40 4.49 -1.37 -5.99
C ASN A 40 5.82 -0.70 -5.63
N ALA A 41 5.90 -0.10 -4.44
CA ALA A 41 7.08 0.63 -3.98
C ALA A 41 8.31 -0.26 -3.78
N ASN A 42 8.11 -1.57 -3.55
CA ASN A 42 9.19 -2.55 -3.39
C ASN A 42 9.72 -3.06 -4.74
N SER A 43 9.06 -2.72 -5.86
CA SER A 43 9.43 -3.13 -7.21
C SER A 43 10.01 -1.95 -7.97
N LEU A 44 11.33 -1.95 -8.20
CA LEU A 44 12.02 -0.93 -9.00
C LEU A 44 11.41 -0.80 -10.40
N SER A 45 11.11 -1.92 -11.06
CA SER A 45 10.47 -1.93 -12.38
C SER A 45 9.08 -1.30 -12.38
N SER A 46 8.33 -1.43 -11.28
CA SER A 46 7.00 -0.82 -11.15
C SER A 46 7.06 0.69 -10.90
N ARG A 47 8.18 1.21 -10.41
CA ARG A 47 8.41 2.64 -10.15
C ARG A 47 9.04 3.36 -11.34
N LEU A 48 9.65 2.64 -12.26
CA LEU A 48 10.38 3.22 -13.37
C LEU A 48 9.44 4.08 -14.22
N GLY A 49 9.79 5.36 -14.40
CA GLY A 49 8.96 6.31 -15.17
C GLY A 49 7.81 6.96 -14.39
N TYR A 50 7.65 6.69 -13.09
CA TYR A 50 6.65 7.35 -12.24
C TYR A 50 7.33 8.24 -11.18
N ASN A 51 6.84 9.47 -11.04
CA ASN A 51 7.22 10.32 -9.92
C ASN A 51 6.48 9.88 -8.66
N THR A 52 7.07 8.97 -7.89
CA THR A 52 6.42 8.41 -6.70
C THR A 52 6.18 9.42 -5.58
N ASP A 53 6.87 10.57 -5.60
CA ASP A 53 6.76 11.61 -4.56
C ASP A 53 5.41 12.34 -4.61
N GLU A 54 4.84 12.49 -5.81
CA GLU A 54 3.53 13.12 -6.04
C GLU A 54 2.36 12.13 -5.88
N MET A 55 2.66 10.84 -5.63
CA MET A 55 1.64 9.80 -5.53
C MET A 55 1.14 9.64 -4.09
N VAL A 56 -0.09 9.15 -3.95
CA VAL A 56 -0.64 8.84 -2.63
C VAL A 56 0.02 7.58 -2.05
N HIS A 57 0.75 7.72 -0.95
CA HIS A 57 1.45 6.60 -0.31
C HIS A 57 0.53 5.75 0.58
N LEU A 58 0.25 4.52 0.13
CA LEU A 58 -0.53 3.53 0.87
C LEU A 58 0.41 2.56 1.58
N LYS A 59 0.35 2.55 2.92
CA LYS A 59 1.25 1.77 3.79
C LYS A 59 0.45 0.77 4.63
N VAL A 60 1.10 -0.29 5.08
CA VAL A 60 0.51 -1.19 6.07
C VAL A 60 0.19 -0.42 7.35
N ARG A 61 -0.98 -0.67 7.94
CA ARG A 61 -1.44 0.04 9.16
C ARG A 61 -1.72 -0.95 10.28
N HIS A 62 -1.06 -0.73 11.42
CA HIS A 62 -1.19 -1.57 12.63
C HIS A 62 -2.55 -1.44 13.33
N ASN A 63 -3.28 -0.35 13.06
CA ASN A 63 -4.58 -0.09 13.67
C ASN A 63 -5.74 -0.75 12.90
N GLY A 64 -5.50 -1.37 11.75
CA GLY A 64 -6.56 -1.96 10.92
C GLY A 64 -7.47 -0.96 10.22
N HIS A 65 -7.25 0.35 10.40
CA HIS A 65 -8.03 1.40 9.75
C HIS A 65 -7.37 1.82 8.44
N TYR A 66 -7.73 1.09 7.40
CA TYR A 66 -7.35 1.36 6.02
C TYR A 66 -8.38 2.31 5.41
N SER A 67 -8.00 3.58 5.30
CA SER A 67 -8.81 4.61 4.67
C SER A 67 -7.88 5.43 3.80
N LEU A 68 -8.35 5.80 2.61
CA LEU A 68 -7.58 6.67 1.73
C LEU A 68 -7.24 7.97 2.49
N PRO A 69 -5.97 8.40 2.49
CA PRO A 69 -5.64 9.71 3.01
C PRO A 69 -6.42 10.72 2.17
N LYS A 70 -7.17 11.61 2.83
CA LYS A 70 -7.85 12.70 2.12
C LYS A 70 -6.79 13.47 1.34
N GLU A 71 -6.94 13.50 0.02
CA GLU A 71 -6.15 14.40 -0.84
C GLU A 71 -6.24 15.81 -0.25
N LYS A 72 -5.08 16.45 -0.07
CA LYS A 72 -4.97 17.82 0.46
C LYS A 72 -5.24 18.82 -0.65
#